data_AF-A0A952FB30-F1
#
_entry.id   AF-A0A952FB30-F1
#
_cell.length_a   1.000
_cell.length_b   1.000
_cell.length_c   1.000
_cell.angle_alpha   90.00
_cell.angle_beta   90.00
_cell.angle_gamma   90.00
#
_symmetry.space_group_name_H-M   'P 1'
#
loop_
_entity.id
_entity.type
_entity.pdbx_description
1 polymer ?
#
loop_
_entity_poly.entity_id
_entity_poly.type
_entity_poly.pdbx_seq_one_letter_code
_entity_poly.pdbx_strand_id
1 'polypeptide(L)'
;MAVIKMKPTSPGMRGMVKISRDHLHKGEPYAPLLEPQFQKSGRNNNGHITVRHKGGGHKHHYRVVDFKRNKDAIPAKVERIEYDPNRTAHIALLCYADGERTYIIAPRGLEVGATLVSGSEAPIRVGNTLPIRNIPVGSTIHCIEMQIGKGAQIARSAGTSATLLAREGTYAQVRMRSGEVRKIHIECRATIGEVAN
;
A
#
# COMPACT_ATOMS: atom_id res chain seq x y z
N MET A 1 3.34 10.47 12.25
CA MET A 1 4.51 11.19 11.70
C MET A 1 4.59 12.59 12.28
N ALA A 2 5.79 13.08 12.57
CA ALA A 2 5.99 14.50 12.88
C ALA A 2 6.06 15.34 11.59
N VAL A 3 5.41 16.51 11.62
CA VAL A 3 5.42 17.50 10.54
C VAL A 3 6.38 18.62 10.94
N ILE A 4 7.49 18.75 10.22
CA ILE A 4 8.60 19.66 10.54
C ILE A 4 8.47 20.90 9.64
N LYS A 5 8.19 22.06 10.24
CA LYS A 5 8.28 23.35 9.55
C LYS A 5 9.75 23.77 9.48
N MET A 6 10.23 24.09 8.28
CA MET A 6 11.62 24.51 8.09
C MET A 6 11.86 25.93 8.64
N LYS A 7 13.08 26.21 9.11
CA LYS A 7 13.48 27.59 9.46
C LYS A 7 13.47 28.45 8.18
N PRO A 8 13.01 29.71 8.23
CA PRO A 8 12.85 30.58 7.05
C PRO A 8 14.19 31.23 6.63
N THR A 9 15.22 30.42 6.39
CA THR A 9 16.57 30.86 5.98
C THR A 9 16.61 31.40 4.55
N SER A 10 15.61 31.10 3.73
CA SER A 10 15.42 31.66 2.39
C SER A 10 13.92 31.79 2.05
N PRO A 11 13.53 32.59 1.04
CA PRO A 11 12.13 32.71 0.62
C PRO A 11 11.49 31.36 0.26
N GLY A 12 12.24 30.49 -0.43
CA GLY A 12 11.77 29.14 -0.79
C GLY A 12 11.59 28.20 0.42
N MET A 13 12.36 28.38 1.49
CA MET A 13 12.23 27.56 2.70
C MET A 13 11.14 28.06 3.66
N ARG A 14 10.72 29.33 3.57
CA ARG A 14 9.75 29.95 4.50
C ARG A 14 8.41 29.21 4.60
N GLY A 15 7.91 28.71 3.46
CA GLY A 15 6.69 27.89 3.38
C GLY A 15 6.93 26.38 3.39
N MET A 16 8.19 25.93 3.43
CA MET A 16 8.52 24.52 3.29
C MET A 16 8.20 23.72 4.55
N VAL A 17 7.44 22.65 4.36
CA VAL A 17 7.07 21.70 5.40
C VAL A 17 7.56 20.31 4.97
N LYS A 18 8.32 19.66 5.85
CA LYS A 18 8.88 18.31 5.63
C LYS A 18 8.21 17.32 6.58
N ILE A 19 7.99 16.10 6.09
CA ILE A 19 7.54 14.97 6.90
C ILE A 19 8.78 14.24 7.44
N SER A 20 8.82 13.94 8.75
CA SER A 20 9.87 13.08 9.35
C SER A 20 9.81 11.67 8.75
N ARG A 21 10.99 11.12 8.44
CA ARG A 21 11.18 9.78 7.85
C ARG A 21 12.12 8.92 8.69
N ASP A 22 12.23 9.22 9.98
CA ASP A 22 13.30 8.67 10.82
C ASP A 22 13.13 7.17 11.13
N HIS A 23 11.89 6.68 10.98
CA HIS A 23 11.50 5.27 11.09
C HIS A 23 11.68 4.47 9.77
N LEU A 24 12.06 5.14 8.67
CA LEU A 24 12.31 4.48 7.38
C LEU A 24 13.74 3.98 7.27
N HIS A 25 13.90 2.91 6.51
CA HIS A 25 15.20 2.43 6.09
C HIS A 25 15.98 3.52 5.33
N LYS A 26 17.24 3.71 5.70
CA LYS A 26 18.14 4.74 5.15
C LYS A 26 19.03 4.22 4.01
N GLY A 27 19.12 2.89 3.84
CA GLY A 27 19.92 2.25 2.80
C GLY A 27 19.16 2.05 1.48
N GLU A 28 19.74 1.24 0.62
CA GLU A 28 19.17 0.93 -0.70
C GLU A 28 17.97 -0.02 -0.63
N PRO A 29 17.02 0.08 -1.58
CA PRO A 29 15.92 -0.88 -1.70
C PRO A 29 16.44 -2.26 -2.12
N TYR A 30 15.64 -3.30 -1.88
CA TYR A 30 15.98 -4.69 -2.21
C TYR A 30 16.05 -4.90 -3.73
N ALA A 31 17.28 -5.02 -4.25
CA ALA A 31 17.56 -5.02 -5.69
C ALA A 31 16.75 -6.02 -6.55
N PRO A 32 16.48 -7.27 -6.11
CA PRO A 32 15.67 -8.22 -6.90
C PRO A 32 14.21 -7.83 -7.13
N LEU A 33 13.67 -6.85 -6.38
CA LEU A 33 12.31 -6.33 -6.54
C LEU A 33 12.28 -4.93 -7.19
N LEU A 34 13.34 -4.55 -7.89
CA LEU A 34 13.44 -3.32 -8.65
C LEU A 34 13.26 -3.55 -10.15
N GLU A 35 12.43 -2.72 -10.77
CA GLU A 35 12.28 -2.66 -12.23
C GLU A 35 12.63 -1.26 -12.76
N PRO A 36 13.17 -1.15 -13.99
CA PRO A 36 13.44 0.15 -14.62
C PRO A 36 12.14 0.86 -15.00
N GLN A 37 11.88 2.04 -14.43
CA GLN A 37 10.70 2.85 -14.76
C GLN A 37 11.07 4.06 -15.63
N PHE A 38 10.69 3.99 -16.91
CA PHE A 38 10.88 5.08 -17.86
C PHE A 38 9.71 6.07 -17.83
N GLN A 39 9.98 7.35 -17.62
CA GLN A 39 8.95 8.40 -17.61
C GLN A 39 8.55 8.77 -19.05
N LYS A 40 7.27 8.55 -19.40
CA LYS A 40 6.72 8.95 -20.71
C LYS A 40 6.42 10.45 -20.85
N SER A 41 6.67 11.27 -19.81
CA SER A 41 6.44 12.73 -19.80
C SER A 41 5.09 13.16 -20.39
N GLY A 42 4.02 12.45 -20.02
CA GLY A 42 2.65 12.75 -20.46
C GLY A 42 2.31 12.39 -21.91
N ARG A 43 3.21 11.71 -22.64
CA ARG A 43 3.02 11.33 -24.06
C ARG A 43 2.46 9.90 -24.22
N ASN A 44 1.68 9.69 -25.28
CA ASN A 44 1.21 8.37 -25.71
C ASN A 44 2.20 7.68 -26.67
N ASN A 45 1.81 6.53 -27.22
CA ASN A 45 2.59 5.77 -28.22
C ASN A 45 2.84 6.54 -29.53
N ASN A 46 1.95 7.46 -29.90
CA ASN A 46 2.13 8.34 -31.08
C ASN A 46 2.99 9.59 -30.77
N GLY A 47 3.56 9.69 -29.56
CA GLY A 47 4.36 10.85 -29.13
C GLY A 47 3.57 12.11 -28.75
N HIS A 48 2.25 12.10 -28.90
CA HIS A 48 1.38 13.23 -28.56
C HIS A 48 1.20 13.37 -27.05
N ILE A 49 1.20 14.60 -26.54
CA ILE A 49 0.91 14.91 -25.13
C ILE A 49 -0.58 14.68 -24.87
N THR A 50 -0.91 13.59 -24.18
CA THR A 50 -2.29 13.29 -23.74
C THR A 50 -2.54 13.71 -22.29
N VAL A 51 -1.48 13.90 -21.49
CA VAL A 51 -1.57 14.40 -20.12
C VAL A 51 -0.60 15.58 -19.93
N ARG A 52 -1.16 16.78 -19.75
CA ARG A 52 -0.39 18.01 -19.51
C ARG A 52 0.34 17.98 -18.16
N HIS A 53 1.34 18.86 -18.02
CA HIS A 53 2.09 19.11 -16.77
C HIS A 53 2.85 17.87 -16.22
N LYS A 54 3.40 17.02 -17.11
CA LYS A 54 4.26 15.89 -16.73
C LYS A 54 5.60 15.92 -17.47
N GLY A 55 6.70 15.92 -16.72
CA GLY A 55 8.07 15.85 -17.24
C GLY A 55 9.08 16.33 -16.20
N GLY A 56 10.37 16.07 -16.42
CA GLY A 56 11.48 16.63 -15.61
C GLY A 56 11.64 16.10 -14.18
N GLY A 57 10.92 15.04 -13.78
CA GLY A 57 11.02 14.47 -12.44
C GLY A 57 12.27 13.59 -12.25
N HIS A 58 12.80 13.52 -11.03
CA HIS A 58 13.95 12.67 -10.70
C HIS A 58 13.72 11.20 -11.11
N LYS A 59 14.75 10.57 -11.69
CA LYS A 59 14.72 9.15 -12.10
C LYS A 59 14.44 8.25 -10.88
N HIS A 60 13.63 7.22 -11.05
CA HIS A 60 13.31 6.28 -10.00
C HIS A 60 13.06 4.88 -10.59
N HIS A 61 13.38 3.85 -9.81
CA HIS A 61 13.03 2.46 -10.10
C HIS A 61 11.62 2.17 -9.57
N TYR A 62 10.86 1.36 -10.31
CA TYR A 62 9.63 0.77 -9.80
C TYR A 62 9.99 -0.25 -8.71
N ARG A 63 9.20 -0.29 -7.63
CA ARG A 63 9.27 -1.37 -6.62
C ARG A 63 8.10 -2.30 -6.86
N VAL A 64 8.40 -3.56 -7.14
CA VAL A 64 7.40 -4.61 -7.37
C VAL A 64 6.72 -4.93 -6.04
N VAL A 65 5.48 -4.45 -5.90
CA VAL A 65 4.64 -4.66 -4.72
C VAL A 65 3.65 -5.79 -4.98
N ASP A 66 3.59 -6.73 -4.05
CA ASP A 66 2.56 -7.76 -4.01
C ASP A 66 1.22 -7.15 -3.59
N PHE A 67 0.33 -7.02 -4.58
CA PHE A 67 -1.07 -6.64 -4.39
C PHE A 67 -2.01 -7.84 -4.28
N LYS A 68 -1.54 -9.09 -4.48
CA LYS A 68 -2.36 -10.31 -4.45
C LYS A 68 -2.34 -10.98 -3.08
N ARG A 69 -1.22 -10.96 -2.36
CA ARG A 69 -1.05 -11.59 -1.03
C ARG A 69 -1.52 -13.05 -1.04
N ASN A 70 -1.04 -13.80 -2.03
CA ASN A 70 -1.49 -15.16 -2.35
C ASN A 70 -0.67 -16.28 -1.67
N LYS A 71 0.42 -15.94 -0.97
CA LYS A 71 1.13 -16.86 -0.07
C LYS A 71 0.31 -17.07 1.20
N ASP A 72 -0.62 -18.01 1.13
CA ASP A 72 -1.51 -18.37 2.24
C ASP A 72 -0.81 -19.28 3.25
N ALA A 73 -1.17 -19.12 4.53
CA ALA A 73 -0.62 -19.83 5.70
C ALA A 73 0.91 -19.70 5.96
N ILE A 74 1.71 -19.25 4.99
CA ILE A 74 3.15 -19.01 5.17
C ILE A 74 3.34 -17.70 5.96
N PRO A 75 3.92 -17.73 7.17
CA PRO A 75 4.20 -16.51 7.93
C PRO A 75 5.36 -15.74 7.31
N ALA A 76 5.25 -14.41 7.36
CA ALA A 76 6.28 -13.50 6.86
C ALA A 76 6.64 -12.45 7.92
N LYS A 77 7.94 -12.29 8.16
CA LYS A 77 8.47 -11.29 9.10
C LYS A 77 8.75 -9.98 8.37
N VAL A 78 8.36 -8.86 8.96
CA VAL A 78 8.69 -7.52 8.46
C VAL A 78 10.19 -7.28 8.68
N GLU A 79 10.99 -7.22 7.62
CA GLU A 79 12.42 -6.90 7.73
C GLU A 79 12.65 -5.40 7.94
N ARG A 80 11.91 -4.55 7.22
CA ARG A 80 12.06 -3.09 7.25
C ARG A 80 10.91 -2.38 6.54
N ILE A 81 10.73 -1.10 6.85
CA ILE A 81 9.81 -0.19 6.18
C ILE A 81 10.64 0.78 5.34
N GLU A 82 10.28 0.96 4.08
CA GLU A 82 11.03 1.75 3.09
C GLU A 82 10.20 2.87 2.48
N TYR A 83 10.89 3.93 2.07
CA TYR A 83 10.33 4.95 1.19
C TYR A 83 10.20 4.42 -0.24
N ASP A 84 9.06 4.65 -0.88
CA ASP A 84 8.88 4.44 -2.32
C ASP A 84 8.55 5.77 -3.03
N PRO A 85 9.19 6.07 -4.18
CA PRO A 85 8.91 7.27 -4.97
C PRO A 85 7.74 7.11 -5.96
N ASN A 86 7.20 5.91 -6.17
CA ASN A 86 6.15 5.60 -7.15
C ASN A 86 4.73 5.73 -6.58
N ARG A 87 4.60 5.81 -5.25
CA ARG A 87 3.31 5.92 -4.54
C ARG A 87 3.43 6.84 -3.32
N THR A 88 2.27 7.21 -2.75
CA THR A 88 2.23 8.06 -1.55
C THR A 88 2.43 7.26 -0.25
N ALA A 89 2.05 5.98 -0.25
CA ALA A 89 2.18 5.08 0.88
C ALA A 89 3.63 4.59 1.07
N HIS A 90 3.99 4.27 2.30
CA HIS A 90 5.23 3.52 2.57
C HIS A 90 5.06 2.04 2.21
N ILE A 91 6.17 1.34 2.01
CA ILE A 91 6.18 -0.10 1.73
C ILE A 91 6.93 -0.85 2.82
N ALA A 92 6.50 -2.06 3.14
CA ALA A 92 7.21 -2.95 4.04
C ALA A 92 7.81 -4.10 3.23
N LEU A 93 9.10 -4.38 3.44
CA LEU A 93 9.75 -5.58 2.92
C LEU A 93 9.45 -6.73 3.88
N LEU A 94 8.83 -7.77 3.36
CA LEU A 94 8.56 -9.01 4.08
C LEU A 94 9.62 -10.05 3.70
N CYS A 95 10.02 -10.89 4.66
CA CYS A 95 10.70 -12.15 4.41
C CYS A 95 9.80 -13.29 4.88
N TYR A 96 9.36 -14.13 3.95
CA TYR A 96 8.57 -15.33 4.23
C TYR A 96 9.44 -16.42 4.87
N ALA A 97 8.81 -17.35 5.58
CA ALA A 97 9.49 -18.51 6.16
C ALA A 97 10.14 -19.43 5.10
N ASP A 98 9.71 -19.36 3.84
CA ASP A 98 10.34 -20.03 2.69
C ASP A 98 11.57 -19.29 2.13
N GLY A 99 11.94 -18.14 2.70
CA GLY A 99 13.09 -17.34 2.31
C GLY A 99 12.82 -16.32 1.19
N GLU A 100 11.64 -16.34 0.56
CA GLU A 100 11.27 -15.34 -0.44
C GLU A 100 11.00 -13.98 0.21
N ARG A 101 11.31 -12.90 -0.53
CA ARG A 101 11.01 -11.53 -0.12
C ARG A 101 10.03 -10.88 -1.08
N THR A 102 9.04 -10.18 -0.53
CA THR A 102 8.10 -9.35 -1.30
C THR A 102 7.90 -8.00 -0.63
N TYR A 103 7.56 -6.97 -1.40
CA TYR A 103 7.08 -5.72 -0.83
C TYR A 103 5.56 -5.75 -0.70
N ILE A 104 5.04 -5.26 0.42
CA ILE A 104 3.64 -4.91 0.59
C ILE A 104 3.49 -3.40 0.81
N ILE A 105 2.27 -2.86 0.64
CA ILE A 105 1.96 -1.55 1.21
C ILE A 105 2.02 -1.65 2.74
N ALA A 106 2.75 -0.73 3.38
CA ALA A 106 2.84 -0.68 4.82
C ALA A 106 1.49 -0.27 5.43
N PRO A 107 0.90 -1.08 6.34
CA PRO A 107 -0.22 -0.68 7.17
C PRO A 107 0.23 0.26 8.29
N ARG A 108 -0.70 1.09 8.74
CA ARG A 108 -0.52 1.99 9.88
C ARG A 108 -0.33 1.20 11.18
N GLY A 109 0.76 1.48 11.90
CA GLY A 109 1.10 0.75 13.13
C GLY A 109 1.74 -0.63 12.89
N LEU A 110 2.17 -0.93 11.66
CA LEU A 110 3.07 -2.06 11.42
C LEU A 110 4.48 -1.71 11.91
N GLU A 111 5.07 -2.61 12.69
CA GLU A 111 6.43 -2.46 13.24
C GLU A 111 7.39 -3.46 12.60
N VAL A 112 8.68 -3.11 12.59
CA VAL A 112 9.74 -4.00 12.13
C VAL A 112 9.85 -5.21 13.06
N GLY A 113 10.00 -6.40 12.49
CA GLY A 113 10.04 -7.66 13.22
C GLY A 113 8.68 -8.30 13.50
N ALA A 114 7.56 -7.61 13.22
CA ALA A 114 6.22 -8.20 13.31
C ALA A 114 6.04 -9.34 12.30
N THR A 115 5.25 -10.36 12.68
CA THR A 115 4.88 -11.47 11.78
C THR A 115 3.49 -11.23 11.21
N LEU A 116 3.38 -11.31 9.88
CA LEU A 116 2.14 -11.22 9.11
C LEU A 116 1.83 -12.57 8.45
N VAL A 117 0.54 -12.83 8.22
CA VAL A 117 0.03 -14.05 7.57
C VAL A 117 -1.06 -13.67 6.57
N SER A 118 -1.15 -14.39 5.47
CA SER A 118 -2.26 -14.33 4.49
C SER A 118 -3.10 -15.60 4.57
N GLY A 119 -4.40 -15.52 4.26
CA GLY A 119 -5.29 -16.67 4.12
C GLY A 119 -6.56 -16.57 4.97
N SER A 120 -7.45 -17.57 4.86
CA SER A 120 -8.72 -17.60 5.61
C SER A 120 -8.54 -17.73 7.13
N GLU A 121 -7.48 -18.41 7.56
CA GLU A 121 -7.20 -18.70 8.98
C GLU A 121 -6.25 -17.68 9.62
N ALA A 122 -5.83 -16.63 8.88
CA ALA A 122 -4.97 -15.61 9.44
C ALA A 122 -5.68 -14.87 10.60
N PRO A 123 -5.01 -14.56 11.71
CA PRO A 123 -5.64 -13.85 12.82
C PRO A 123 -6.04 -12.43 12.40
N ILE A 124 -7.09 -11.89 13.02
CA ILE A 124 -7.62 -10.54 12.77
C ILE A 124 -6.66 -9.49 13.37
N ARG A 125 -5.55 -9.24 12.66
CA ARG A 125 -4.47 -8.33 13.04
C ARG A 125 -4.11 -7.42 11.86
N VAL A 126 -3.74 -6.18 12.16
CA VAL A 126 -3.25 -5.20 11.18
C VAL A 126 -2.14 -5.80 10.30
N GLY A 127 -2.27 -5.66 8.98
CA GLY A 127 -1.33 -6.18 7.98
C GLY A 127 -1.58 -7.60 7.47
N ASN A 128 -2.44 -8.37 8.15
CA ASN A 128 -2.90 -9.66 7.64
C ASN A 128 -3.94 -9.45 6.53
N THR A 129 -3.91 -10.35 5.55
CA THR A 129 -4.79 -10.29 4.37
C THR A 129 -5.67 -11.54 4.33
N LEU A 130 -6.99 -11.31 4.30
CA LEU A 130 -8.00 -12.36 4.31
C LEU A 130 -9.01 -12.13 3.17
N PRO A 131 -9.75 -13.16 2.72
CA PRO A 131 -11.01 -12.97 2.02
C PRO A 131 -11.98 -12.15 2.89
N ILE A 132 -12.74 -11.23 2.29
CA ILE A 132 -13.70 -10.37 3.02
C ILE A 132 -14.71 -11.20 3.82
N ARG A 133 -15.06 -12.41 3.36
CA ARG A 133 -15.94 -13.34 4.09
C ARG A 133 -15.43 -13.69 5.50
N ASN A 134 -14.12 -13.64 5.76
CA ASN A 134 -13.49 -13.96 7.04
C ASN A 134 -13.22 -12.71 7.91
N ILE A 135 -13.47 -11.50 7.40
CA ILE A 135 -13.21 -10.25 8.12
C ILE A 135 -14.47 -9.83 8.91
N PRO A 136 -14.36 -9.46 10.20
CA PRO A 136 -15.49 -8.99 10.99
C PRO A 136 -16.11 -7.71 10.41
N VAL A 137 -17.44 -7.65 10.37
CA VAL A 137 -18.18 -6.44 9.99
C VAL A 137 -17.84 -5.29 10.96
N GLY A 138 -17.74 -4.06 10.45
CA GLY A 138 -17.23 -2.89 11.16
C GLY A 138 -15.71 -2.70 11.04
N SER A 139 -14.96 -3.72 10.61
CA SER A 139 -13.50 -3.61 10.48
C SER A 139 -13.06 -2.57 9.44
N THR A 140 -11.99 -1.86 9.78
CA THR A 140 -11.26 -0.99 8.85
C THR A 140 -10.28 -1.82 8.02
N ILE A 141 -10.37 -1.68 6.70
CA ILE A 141 -9.62 -2.46 5.71
C ILE A 141 -9.01 -1.57 4.63
N HIS A 142 -7.94 -2.06 4.01
CA HIS A 142 -7.25 -1.41 2.89
C HIS A 142 -6.73 -2.46 1.89
N CYS A 143 -6.20 -2.01 0.75
CA CYS A 143 -5.72 -2.88 -0.33
C CYS A 143 -6.74 -3.96 -0.72
N ILE A 144 -7.90 -3.51 -1.22
CA ILE A 144 -9.08 -4.35 -1.47
C ILE A 144 -9.14 -4.72 -2.95
N GLU A 145 -9.37 -5.99 -3.25
CA GLU A 145 -9.63 -6.46 -4.62
C GLU A 145 -11.01 -6.02 -5.12
N MET A 146 -11.11 -5.62 -6.40
CA MET A 146 -12.41 -5.36 -7.04
C MET A 146 -13.03 -6.62 -7.66
N GLN A 147 -12.18 -7.58 -8.05
CA GLN A 147 -12.53 -8.88 -8.61
C GLN A 147 -11.57 -9.92 -8.01
N ILE A 148 -12.08 -11.12 -7.75
CA ILE A 148 -11.37 -12.21 -7.05
C ILE A 148 -10.02 -12.50 -7.73
N GLY A 149 -8.92 -12.45 -6.99
CA GLY A 149 -7.57 -12.80 -7.46
C GLY A 149 -6.92 -11.80 -8.43
N LYS A 150 -7.58 -10.68 -8.74
CA LYS A 150 -7.04 -9.61 -9.59
C LYS A 150 -5.99 -8.76 -8.89
N GLY A 151 -5.86 -8.88 -7.57
CA GLY A 151 -5.04 -8.04 -6.71
C GLY A 151 -5.74 -6.75 -6.30
N ALA A 152 -5.21 -6.13 -5.25
CA ALA A 152 -5.73 -4.92 -4.64
C ALA A 152 -5.77 -3.74 -5.63
N GLN A 153 -6.93 -3.10 -5.71
CA GLN A 153 -7.15 -1.90 -6.54
C GLN A 153 -7.63 -0.71 -5.72
N ILE A 154 -8.44 -0.95 -4.68
CA ILE A 154 -9.09 0.07 -3.83
C ILE A 154 -8.26 0.30 -2.54
N ALA A 155 -8.30 1.54 -2.02
CA ALA A 155 -7.66 1.95 -0.76
C ALA A 155 -6.15 1.60 -0.69
N ARG A 156 -5.35 2.19 -1.61
CA ARG A 156 -3.90 1.98 -1.73
C ARG A 156 -3.05 3.23 -1.46
N SER A 157 -3.67 4.39 -1.27
CA SER A 157 -2.95 5.66 -1.06
C SER A 157 -2.69 5.91 0.42
N ALA A 158 -1.65 6.67 0.73
CA ALA A 158 -1.33 7.14 2.09
C ALA A 158 -2.57 7.55 2.91
N GLY A 159 -2.72 6.97 4.09
CA GLY A 159 -3.82 7.27 5.02
C GLY A 159 -5.21 6.96 4.48
N THR A 160 -5.35 6.12 3.44
CA THR A 160 -6.65 5.64 2.99
C THR A 160 -7.02 4.31 3.63
N SER A 161 -8.32 4.14 3.84
CA SER A 161 -8.97 2.96 4.37
C SER A 161 -10.41 2.94 3.86
N ALA A 162 -11.08 1.82 4.08
CA ALA A 162 -12.50 1.63 3.84
C ALA A 162 -13.09 0.82 5.01
N THR A 163 -14.40 0.90 5.22
CA THR A 163 -15.10 0.18 6.30
C THR A 163 -15.99 -0.89 5.71
N LEU A 164 -15.88 -2.11 6.21
CA LEU A 164 -16.83 -3.19 5.90
C LEU A 164 -18.14 -2.93 6.65
N LEU A 165 -19.21 -2.53 5.96
CA LEU A 165 -20.48 -2.16 6.57
C LEU A 165 -21.41 -3.35 6.83
N ALA A 166 -21.49 -4.27 5.87
CA ALA A 166 -22.42 -5.39 5.90
C ALA A 166 -21.93 -6.52 4.98
N ARG A 167 -22.49 -7.72 5.17
CA ARG A 167 -22.25 -8.91 4.35
C ARG A 167 -23.60 -9.57 4.05
N GLU A 168 -23.98 -9.59 2.77
CA GLU A 168 -25.28 -9.98 2.24
C GLU A 168 -25.08 -11.09 1.19
N GLY A 169 -25.25 -12.35 1.59
CA GLY A 169 -25.01 -13.50 0.71
C GLY A 169 -23.58 -13.50 0.15
N THR A 170 -23.45 -13.48 -1.18
CA THR A 170 -22.17 -13.51 -1.91
C THR A 170 -21.47 -12.15 -2.01
N TYR A 171 -22.08 -11.06 -1.52
CA TYR A 171 -21.52 -9.72 -1.58
C TYR A 171 -21.36 -9.07 -0.20
N ALA A 172 -20.32 -8.25 -0.07
CA ALA A 172 -20.06 -7.39 1.06
C ALA A 172 -20.24 -5.92 0.66
N GLN A 173 -20.85 -5.11 1.53
CA GLN A 173 -20.95 -3.67 1.35
C GLN A 173 -19.74 -2.99 1.99
N VAL A 174 -18.94 -2.29 1.20
CA VAL A 174 -17.75 -1.57 1.65
C VAL A 174 -17.92 -0.08 1.40
N ARG A 175 -17.77 0.73 2.45
CA ARG A 175 -17.77 2.21 2.36
C ARG A 175 -16.35 2.70 2.11
N MET A 176 -16.15 3.35 0.97
CA MET A 176 -14.88 3.96 0.59
C MET A 176 -14.75 5.38 1.16
N ARG A 177 -13.52 5.93 1.19
CA ARG A 177 -13.25 7.31 1.64
C ARG A 177 -13.96 8.39 0.82
N SER A 178 -14.41 8.07 -0.41
CA SER A 178 -15.26 8.94 -1.23
C SER A 178 -16.69 9.08 -0.72
N GLY A 179 -17.10 8.28 0.29
CA GLY A 179 -18.50 8.15 0.73
C GLY A 179 -19.29 7.10 -0.05
N GLU A 180 -18.82 6.67 -1.23
CA GLU A 180 -19.42 5.59 -2.02
C GLU A 180 -19.49 4.29 -1.21
N VAL A 181 -20.67 3.69 -1.14
CA VAL A 181 -20.89 2.34 -0.64
C VAL A 181 -20.98 1.41 -1.86
N ARG A 182 -20.08 0.43 -1.93
CA ARG A 182 -19.95 -0.47 -3.08
C ARG A 182 -20.08 -1.92 -2.66
N LYS A 183 -20.80 -2.72 -3.47
CA LYS A 183 -20.84 -4.17 -3.33
C LYS A 183 -19.57 -4.80 -3.92
N ILE A 184 -18.88 -5.62 -3.14
CA ILE A 184 -17.66 -6.35 -3.50
C ILE A 184 -17.89 -7.84 -3.19
N HIS A 185 -17.40 -8.76 -4.02
CA HIS A 185 -17.61 -10.20 -3.78
C HIS A 185 -16.91 -10.65 -2.49
N ILE A 186 -17.53 -11.54 -1.70
CA ILE A 186 -17.00 -11.94 -0.38
C ILE A 186 -15.65 -12.68 -0.45
N GLU A 187 -15.34 -13.32 -1.58
CA GLU A 187 -14.05 -13.99 -1.83
C GLU A 187 -12.93 -13.02 -2.27
N CYS A 188 -13.23 -11.75 -2.57
CA CYS A 188 -12.19 -10.75 -2.78
C CYS A 188 -11.34 -10.58 -1.51
N ARG A 189 -10.03 -10.42 -1.68
CA ARG A 189 -9.11 -10.19 -0.56
C ARG A 189 -9.11 -8.73 -0.11
N ALA A 190 -8.87 -8.53 1.19
CA ALA A 190 -8.64 -7.24 1.81
C ALA A 190 -7.63 -7.38 2.97
N THR A 191 -6.87 -6.32 3.23
CA THR A 191 -5.88 -6.29 4.32
C THR A 191 -6.40 -5.47 5.49
N ILE A 192 -6.27 -5.98 6.71
CA ILE A 192 -6.79 -5.30 7.91
C ILE A 192 -5.93 -4.07 8.25
N GLY A 193 -6.60 -2.98 8.64
CA GLY A 193 -5.98 -1.71 9.03
C GLY A 193 -6.09 -0.62 7.98
N GLU A 194 -5.31 0.44 8.17
CA GLU A 194 -5.25 1.59 7.26
C GLU A 194 -3.89 1.65 6.54
N VAL A 195 -3.81 2.29 5.37
CA VAL A 195 -2.53 2.51 4.68
C VAL A 195 -1.67 3.53 5.44
N ALA A 196 -0.40 3.20 5.71
CA ALA A 196 0.56 4.14 6.29
C ALA A 196 1.05 5.18 5.28
N ASN A 197 1.23 6.39 5.79
CA ASN A 197 2.41 7.21 5.52
C ASN A 197 3.11 7.22 6.88
#